data_AF-A0A667YZ26-F1
#
_entry.id   AF-A0A667YZ26-F1
#
_cell.length_a   1.000
_cell.length_b   1.000
_cell.length_c   1.000
_cell.angle_alpha   90.00
_cell.angle_beta   90.00
_cell.angle_gamma   90.00
#
_symmetry.space_group_name_H-M   'P 1'
#
loop_
_entity.id
_entity.type
_entity.pdbx_description
1 polymer ?
#
loop_
_entity_poly.entity_id
_entity_poly.type
_entity_poly.pdbx_seq_one_letter_code
_entity_poly.pdbx_strand_id
1 'polypeptide(L)'
;MRRSMSIISNATQVQREQMQSPGQPFATETFKTYTRTYEDAASRLSSAESAVRFPDGGEGRTVQKTRVAGQPYLWARLDRKPNKQAEKRFKKYQHAHKSCKGFTWNVPEDFKTVPETWIPAHRVKYHNSHPVPDEHGHIPGWVPVEKDNKQYCWHASVVDHDAAVALVLRPSAEEEDMLEIVTVQLAELMEQTLELIGTNVNGNPYGLGSKKQPVHALVSHGSVRIRKPPAVDFQQLRAWFQESPEGQVEGIVWHCGDGTLLKVHRHHLGLSWPDGETFLGTRPVLVQVDGTVDEYISSKDLFTSFLVLNGRYFSRLQDIQFDAQIQSD
;
A
#
# COMPACT_ATOMS: atom_id res chain seq x y z
N MET A 1 -60.52 37.71 24.23
CA MET A 1 -59.25 38.29 24.73
C MET A 1 -58.23 38.19 23.60
N ARG A 2 -57.73 39.35 23.12
CA ARG A 2 -56.57 39.66 22.25
C ARG A 2 -55.91 38.49 21.48
N ARG A 3 -55.98 38.44 20.14
CA ARG A 3 -55.11 39.09 19.12
C ARG A 3 -53.62 38.70 19.19
N SER A 4 -53.14 38.03 18.13
CA SER A 4 -52.03 38.42 17.20
C SER A 4 -51.44 37.15 16.53
N MET A 5 -51.76 36.81 15.27
CA MET A 5 -51.17 37.25 13.97
C MET A 5 -49.65 36.98 13.85
N SER A 6 -49.24 35.94 13.11
CA SER A 6 -48.88 35.87 11.65
C SER A 6 -47.45 36.35 11.37
N ILE A 7 -46.60 35.64 10.59
CA ILE A 7 -46.40 35.72 9.11
C ILE A 7 -45.35 34.61 8.77
N ILE A 8 -45.65 33.56 7.97
CA ILE A 8 -45.50 33.38 6.50
C ILE A 8 -44.05 33.39 5.95
N SER A 9 -43.82 32.42 5.04
CA SER A 9 -42.78 32.29 3.97
C SER A 9 -41.50 31.54 4.35
N ASN A 10 -40.86 30.72 3.51
CA ASN A 10 -41.12 30.10 2.21
C ASN A 10 -39.92 29.16 1.95
N ALA A 11 -40.15 28.00 1.31
CA ALA A 11 -39.18 27.21 0.52
C ALA A 11 -37.87 26.75 1.25
N THR A 12 -37.23 25.62 1.01
CA THR A 12 -37.04 24.87 -0.23
C THR A 12 -36.63 23.45 0.16
N GLN A 13 -37.15 22.48 -0.57
CA GLN A 13 -36.70 21.11 -0.61
C GLN A 13 -35.22 21.02 -1.00
N VAL A 14 -34.38 20.38 -0.18
CA VAL A 14 -33.21 19.64 -0.67
C VAL A 14 -33.09 18.37 0.18
N GLN A 15 -33.58 17.27 -0.38
CA GLN A 15 -33.05 15.95 -0.07
C GLN A 15 -31.56 16.00 -0.37
N ARG A 16 -30.71 15.93 0.66
CA ARG A 16 -29.32 15.50 0.44
C ARG A 16 -29.31 13.99 0.55
N GLU A 17 -29.41 13.36 -0.62
CA GLU A 17 -28.83 12.05 -0.87
C GLU A 17 -27.42 12.05 -0.28
N GLN A 18 -27.18 11.21 0.73
CA GLN A 18 -25.82 10.83 1.09
C GLN A 18 -25.31 9.95 -0.04
N MET A 19 -24.73 10.58 -1.07
CA MET A 19 -23.86 9.91 -2.02
C MET A 19 -22.77 9.18 -1.23
N GLN A 20 -22.75 7.86 -1.33
CA GLN A 20 -21.56 7.08 -1.06
C GLN A 20 -20.43 7.64 -1.93
N SER A 21 -19.42 8.22 -1.30
CA SER A 21 -18.24 8.74 -1.97
C SER A 21 -17.37 7.58 -2.47
N PRO A 22 -17.01 7.51 -3.76
CA PRO A 22 -15.96 6.60 -4.22
C PRO A 22 -14.60 7.05 -3.65
N GLY A 23 -13.70 6.10 -3.34
CA GLY A 23 -12.31 6.43 -2.94
C GLY A 23 -11.93 6.22 -1.46
N GLN A 24 -12.58 5.33 -0.72
CA GLN A 24 -12.16 5.03 0.67
C GLN A 24 -10.91 4.12 0.73
N PRO A 25 -9.85 4.48 1.47
CA PRO A 25 -8.85 3.50 1.88
C PRO A 25 -9.45 2.56 2.94
N PHE A 26 -9.19 1.27 2.74
CA PHE A 26 -9.87 0.15 3.38
C PHE A 26 -9.42 -0.07 4.84
N ALA A 27 -10.33 -0.50 5.72
CA ALA A 27 -9.99 -0.88 7.11
C ALA A 27 -9.30 -2.24 7.12
N THR A 28 -8.06 -2.35 7.59
CA THR A 28 -7.35 -3.64 7.61
C THR A 28 -7.58 -4.39 8.93
N GLU A 29 -8.21 -5.56 8.88
CA GLU A 29 -8.20 -6.54 9.97
C GLU A 29 -7.09 -7.57 9.68
N THR A 30 -6.10 -7.63 10.58
CA THR A 30 -5.05 -8.66 10.53
C THR A 30 -5.35 -9.71 11.58
N PHE A 31 -5.68 -10.92 11.14
CA PHE A 31 -5.98 -12.02 12.06
C PHE A 31 -4.68 -12.63 12.60
N LYS A 32 -4.47 -12.49 13.92
CA LYS A 32 -3.36 -13.12 14.66
C LYS A 32 -3.77 -14.40 15.40
N THR A 33 -5.07 -14.71 15.46
CA THR A 33 -5.59 -15.85 16.25
C THR A 33 -6.55 -16.67 15.40
N TYR A 34 -6.19 -17.93 15.14
CA TYR A 34 -6.71 -18.69 13.99
C TYR A 34 -8.11 -19.30 14.14
N THR A 35 -8.66 -19.40 15.34
CA THR A 35 -9.83 -20.29 15.54
C THR A 35 -11.16 -19.60 15.82
N ARG A 36 -11.20 -18.30 16.12
CA ARG A 36 -12.46 -17.60 16.44
C ARG A 36 -12.84 -16.46 15.52
N THR A 37 -11.90 -15.94 14.72
CA THR A 37 -12.13 -14.78 13.86
C THR A 37 -12.38 -15.12 12.39
N TYR A 38 -12.07 -16.36 11.96
CA TYR A 38 -12.20 -16.76 10.55
C TYR A 38 -13.61 -17.24 10.18
N GLU A 39 -14.37 -17.83 11.11
CA GLU A 39 -15.78 -18.20 10.87
C GLU A 39 -16.67 -16.96 10.66
N ASP A 40 -16.47 -15.91 11.47
CA ASP A 40 -17.12 -14.61 11.28
C ASP A 40 -16.70 -13.94 9.96
N ALA A 41 -15.43 -14.12 9.55
CA ALA A 41 -14.90 -13.59 8.29
C ALA A 41 -15.47 -14.31 7.06
N ALA A 42 -15.71 -15.62 7.15
CA ALA A 42 -16.28 -16.43 6.06
C ALA A 42 -17.63 -15.90 5.55
N SER A 43 -18.49 -15.42 6.45
CA SER A 43 -19.77 -14.81 6.09
C SER A 43 -19.65 -13.48 5.31
N ARG A 44 -18.52 -12.76 5.42
CA ARG A 44 -18.29 -11.46 4.75
C ARG A 44 -17.65 -11.59 3.37
N LEU A 45 -17.26 -12.81 3.00
CA LEU A 45 -16.46 -13.11 1.80
C LEU A 45 -17.27 -13.49 0.57
N SER A 46 -18.60 -13.63 0.68
CA SER A 46 -19.45 -14.06 -0.44
C SER A 46 -19.44 -13.13 -1.66
N SER A 47 -18.85 -11.92 -1.54
CA SER A 47 -18.69 -10.94 -2.62
C SER A 47 -17.32 -10.25 -2.63
N ALA A 48 -16.29 -10.83 -2.00
CA ALA A 48 -15.00 -10.17 -1.85
C ALA A 48 -14.06 -10.42 -3.04
N GLU A 49 -13.43 -9.37 -3.56
CA GLU A 49 -12.34 -9.52 -4.54
C GLU A 49 -11.04 -9.92 -3.84
N SER A 50 -10.30 -10.86 -4.43
CA SER A 50 -9.04 -11.38 -3.89
C SER A 50 -7.86 -10.92 -4.72
N ALA A 51 -6.81 -10.47 -4.05
CA ALA A 51 -5.60 -9.99 -4.72
C ALA A 51 -4.33 -10.43 -4.00
N VAL A 52 -3.24 -10.42 -4.75
CA VAL A 52 -1.88 -10.60 -4.23
C VAL A 52 -1.60 -9.50 -3.23
N ARG A 53 -1.09 -9.89 -2.07
CA ARG A 53 -0.48 -8.95 -1.14
C ARG A 53 1.00 -8.86 -1.47
N PHE A 54 1.52 -7.65 -1.72
CA PHE A 54 2.95 -7.46 -1.83
C PHE A 54 3.53 -7.21 -0.44
N PRO A 55 4.83 -7.49 -0.24
CA PRO A 55 5.38 -7.44 1.08
C PRO A 55 5.37 -6.06 1.71
N ASP A 56 4.53 -5.94 2.73
CA ASP A 56 4.23 -4.68 3.41
C ASP A 56 5.11 -4.43 4.62
N GLY A 57 6.11 -5.31 4.87
CA GLY A 57 6.91 -5.38 6.09
C GLY A 57 7.27 -4.03 6.76
N GLY A 58 6.37 -3.53 7.60
CA GLY A 58 6.59 -2.33 8.39
C GLY A 58 6.57 -1.00 7.61
N GLU A 59 6.41 0.06 8.39
CA GLU A 59 6.35 1.50 8.03
C GLU A 59 7.09 1.87 6.74
N GLY A 60 6.45 2.73 5.94
CA GLY A 60 7.10 3.44 4.86
C GLY A 60 6.81 2.95 3.45
N ARG A 61 6.18 1.78 3.25
CA ARG A 61 6.05 1.13 1.91
C ARG A 61 4.69 1.25 1.27
N THR A 62 3.69 1.55 2.10
CA THR A 62 2.38 1.96 1.64
C THR A 62 2.46 3.45 1.34
N VAL A 63 1.95 3.83 0.18
CA VAL A 63 1.83 5.22 -0.21
C VAL A 63 0.38 5.57 -0.47
N GLN A 64 -0.03 6.76 -0.01
CA GLN A 64 -1.25 7.41 -0.45
C GLN A 64 -0.90 8.66 -1.23
N LYS A 65 -1.71 9.02 -2.23
CA LYS A 65 -1.64 10.35 -2.83
C LYS A 65 -2.62 11.29 -2.17
N THR A 66 -2.12 12.46 -1.79
CA THR A 66 -2.92 13.62 -1.40
C THR A 66 -2.28 14.89 -1.97
N ARG A 67 -3.02 16.00 -1.95
CA ARG A 67 -2.57 17.27 -2.52
C ARG A 67 -1.64 18.00 -1.55
N VAL A 68 -0.49 18.44 -2.02
CA VAL A 68 0.31 19.51 -1.39
C VAL A 68 0.08 20.77 -2.20
N ALA A 69 -0.48 21.84 -1.59
CA ALA A 69 -0.76 23.11 -2.27
C ALA A 69 -1.57 22.97 -3.60
N GLY A 70 -2.40 21.93 -3.72
CA GLY A 70 -3.21 21.66 -4.91
C GLY A 70 -2.61 20.66 -5.91
N GLN A 71 -1.32 20.30 -5.79
CA GLN A 71 -0.63 19.39 -6.71
C GLN A 71 -0.60 17.93 -6.19
N PRO A 72 -0.77 16.91 -7.05
CA PRO A 72 -0.60 15.50 -6.67
C PRO A 72 0.80 15.21 -6.17
N TYR A 73 0.92 14.63 -4.97
CA TYR A 73 2.22 14.29 -4.38
C TYR A 73 2.22 12.86 -3.84
N LEU A 74 3.38 12.21 -3.82
CA LEU A 74 3.56 10.86 -3.28
C LEU A 74 3.77 10.95 -1.76
N TRP A 75 2.97 10.26 -0.93
CA TRP A 75 3.13 10.27 0.53
C TRP A 75 3.42 8.90 1.11
N ALA A 76 4.54 8.72 1.78
CA ALA A 76 4.89 7.47 2.45
C ALA A 76 4.23 7.36 3.82
N ARG A 77 3.81 6.14 4.17
CA ARG A 77 3.25 5.83 5.48
C ARG A 77 4.30 5.95 6.57
N LEU A 78 4.03 6.78 7.57
CA LEU A 78 4.83 6.91 8.78
C LEU A 78 3.94 6.77 10.00
N ASP A 79 3.97 5.62 10.66
CA ASP A 79 3.21 5.44 11.89
C ASP A 79 3.97 6.09 13.05
N ARG A 80 3.29 6.94 13.82
CA ARG A 80 3.87 7.47 15.06
C ARG A 80 3.79 6.38 16.12
N LYS A 81 4.95 5.81 16.44
CA LYS A 81 5.12 4.71 17.40
C LYS A 81 5.43 5.17 18.82
N PRO A 82 5.16 4.33 19.83
CA PRO A 82 5.62 4.56 21.18
C PRO A 82 7.15 4.62 21.27
N ASN A 83 7.66 5.34 22.26
CA ASN A 83 9.05 5.30 22.65
C ASN A 83 9.36 3.99 23.40
N LYS A 84 10.65 3.70 23.62
CA LYS A 84 11.10 2.42 24.23
C LYS A 84 10.51 2.19 25.63
N GLN A 85 10.35 3.26 26.43
CA GLN A 85 9.83 3.16 27.79
C GLN A 85 8.33 2.85 27.79
N ALA A 86 7.58 3.55 26.96
CA ALA A 86 6.15 3.35 26.78
C ALA A 86 5.83 1.96 26.20
N GLU A 87 6.59 1.51 25.20
CA GLU A 87 6.45 0.17 24.62
C GLU A 87 6.69 -0.93 25.68
N LYS A 88 7.71 -0.77 26.54
CA LYS A 88 7.97 -1.70 27.65
C LYS A 88 6.82 -1.72 28.65
N ARG A 89 6.27 -0.56 29.00
CA ARG A 89 5.11 -0.43 29.92
C ARG A 89 3.87 -1.09 29.32
N PHE A 90 3.62 -0.88 28.03
CA PHE A 90 2.51 -1.49 27.31
C PHE A 90 2.61 -3.01 27.23
N LYS A 91 3.78 -3.56 26.85
CA LYS A 91 3.99 -5.02 26.84
C LYS A 91 3.80 -5.63 28.22
N LYS A 92 4.33 -5.00 29.27
CA LYS A 92 4.12 -5.46 30.66
C LYS A 92 2.63 -5.49 31.03
N TYR A 93 1.87 -4.48 30.64
CA TYR A 93 0.43 -4.43 30.86
C TYR A 93 -0.29 -5.56 30.10
N GLN A 94 0.02 -5.75 28.82
CA GLN A 94 -0.55 -6.82 27.99
C GLN A 94 -0.28 -8.20 28.58
N HIS A 95 0.94 -8.46 29.06
CA HIS A 95 1.27 -9.74 29.71
C HIS A 95 0.52 -9.96 31.02
N ALA A 96 0.37 -8.92 31.84
CA ALA A 96 -0.31 -9.02 33.13
C ALA A 96 -1.83 -9.19 32.99
N HIS A 97 -2.45 -8.51 32.03
CA HIS A 97 -3.92 -8.47 31.88
C HIS A 97 -4.44 -9.37 30.76
N LYS A 98 -3.56 -9.97 29.95
CA LYS A 98 -3.89 -10.71 28.71
C LYS A 98 -4.80 -9.90 27.77
N SER A 99 -4.72 -8.57 27.85
CA SER A 99 -5.56 -7.63 27.11
C SER A 99 -4.84 -6.29 26.97
N CYS A 100 -5.17 -5.54 25.93
CA CYS A 100 -4.80 -4.12 25.76
C CYS A 100 -5.87 -3.16 26.32
N LYS A 101 -7.08 -3.65 26.63
CA LYS A 101 -8.18 -2.82 27.10
C LYS A 101 -7.86 -2.22 28.48
N GLY A 102 -8.07 -0.92 28.62
CA GLY A 102 -7.84 -0.18 29.87
C GLY A 102 -6.42 0.38 30.02
N PHE A 103 -5.52 0.16 29.06
CA PHE A 103 -4.24 0.85 29.04
C PHE A 103 -4.41 2.31 28.57
N THR A 104 -3.93 3.25 29.36
CA THR A 104 -3.95 4.68 29.01
C THR A 104 -2.59 5.14 28.51
N TRP A 105 -2.60 5.72 27.31
CA TRP A 105 -1.45 6.35 26.68
C TRP A 105 -1.38 7.84 27.04
N ASN A 106 -0.20 8.33 27.40
CA ASN A 106 0.12 9.75 27.48
C ASN A 106 0.76 10.19 26.15
N VAL A 107 -0.04 10.56 25.15
CA VAL A 107 0.42 10.81 23.77
C VAL A 107 1.61 11.79 23.66
N PRO A 108 1.65 12.92 24.40
CA PRO A 108 2.81 13.82 24.42
C PRO A 108 4.14 13.16 24.84
N GLU A 109 4.10 12.28 25.84
CA GLU A 109 5.31 11.71 26.45
C GLU A 109 5.66 10.32 25.90
N ASP A 110 4.66 9.49 25.63
CA ASP A 110 4.81 8.08 25.31
C ASP A 110 5.26 7.82 23.86
N PHE A 111 5.20 8.81 22.97
CA PHE A 111 5.38 8.62 21.53
C PHE A 111 6.60 9.35 20.99
N LYS A 112 7.20 8.78 19.95
CA LYS A 112 8.27 9.43 19.20
C LYS A 112 7.78 10.72 18.54
N THR A 113 8.69 11.66 18.33
CA THR A 113 8.44 12.85 17.52
C THR A 113 8.28 12.45 16.05
N VAL A 114 7.49 13.22 15.33
CA VAL A 114 7.29 13.10 13.88
C VAL A 114 7.63 14.44 13.23
N PRO A 115 7.97 14.47 11.93
CA PRO A 115 8.16 15.72 11.19
C PRO A 115 6.91 16.61 11.23
N GLU A 116 7.07 17.92 11.06
CA GLU A 116 5.93 18.87 11.00
C GLU A 116 5.00 18.61 9.81
N THR A 117 5.54 18.04 8.73
CA THR A 117 4.78 17.63 7.54
C THR A 117 3.97 16.34 7.74
N TRP A 118 4.10 15.69 8.89
CA TRP A 118 3.35 14.48 9.19
C TRP A 118 1.88 14.80 9.41
N ILE A 119 1.01 14.05 8.74
CA ILE A 119 -0.44 14.13 8.90
C ILE A 119 -1.01 12.79 9.38
N PRO A 120 -1.97 12.79 10.32
CA PRO A 120 -2.68 11.57 10.70
C PRO A 120 -3.43 10.96 9.50
N ALA A 121 -3.48 9.64 9.43
CA ALA A 121 -4.30 8.97 8.41
C ALA A 121 -5.80 9.22 8.66
N HIS A 122 -6.60 9.22 7.59
CA HIS A 122 -8.01 9.65 7.62
C HIS A 122 -8.89 8.97 8.69
N ARG A 123 -8.64 7.70 9.03
CA ARG A 123 -9.43 6.92 10.01
C ARG A 123 -8.85 6.93 11.43
N VAL A 124 -7.80 7.71 11.69
CA VAL A 124 -7.27 7.88 13.04
C VAL A 124 -8.32 8.56 13.90
N LYS A 125 -8.59 7.99 15.07
CA LYS A 125 -9.52 8.58 16.04
C LYS A 125 -8.88 9.78 16.71
N TYR A 126 -9.71 10.72 17.15
CA TYR A 126 -9.28 11.91 17.86
C TYR A 126 -9.90 11.99 19.25
N HIS A 127 -9.15 12.49 20.21
CA HIS A 127 -9.62 12.89 21.53
C HIS A 127 -9.06 14.26 21.85
N ASN A 128 -9.93 15.23 22.20
CA ASN A 128 -9.55 16.63 22.41
C ASN A 128 -8.68 17.19 21.27
N SER A 129 -9.08 16.93 20.02
CA SER A 129 -8.35 17.34 18.80
C SER A 129 -6.96 16.74 18.60
N HIS A 130 -6.56 15.77 19.42
CA HIS A 130 -5.30 15.04 19.26
C HIS A 130 -5.55 13.62 18.73
N PRO A 131 -4.73 13.14 17.78
CA PRO A 131 -4.84 11.78 17.28
C PRO A 131 -4.50 10.79 18.40
N VAL A 132 -5.32 9.75 18.54
CA VAL A 132 -5.11 8.69 19.54
C VAL A 132 -4.62 7.40 18.88
N PRO A 133 -3.78 6.62 19.58
CA PRO A 133 -3.28 5.36 19.06
C PRO A 133 -4.38 4.31 18.92
N ASP A 134 -4.13 3.36 18.01
CA ASP A 134 -4.90 2.14 17.88
C ASP A 134 -4.66 1.18 19.07
N GLU A 135 -5.30 0.01 19.03
CA GLU A 135 -5.20 -1.02 20.08
C GLU A 135 -3.78 -1.59 20.25
N HIS A 136 -2.89 -1.37 19.28
CA HIS A 136 -1.50 -1.80 19.30
C HIS A 136 -0.54 -0.67 19.70
N GLY A 137 -1.06 0.52 19.98
CA GLY A 137 -0.26 1.67 20.36
C GLY A 137 0.32 2.44 19.18
N HIS A 138 -0.18 2.28 17.96
CA HIS A 138 0.31 2.99 16.77
C HIS A 138 -0.66 4.12 16.39
N ILE A 139 -0.12 5.24 15.92
CA ILE A 139 -0.93 6.29 15.28
C ILE A 139 -0.52 6.34 13.80
N PRO A 140 -1.30 5.72 12.90
CA PRO A 140 -1.00 5.75 11.47
C PRO A 140 -0.97 7.17 10.90
N GLY A 141 -0.05 7.43 9.99
CA GLY A 141 0.02 8.72 9.32
C GLY A 141 0.89 8.70 8.07
N TRP A 142 1.09 9.89 7.52
CA TRP A 142 1.69 10.09 6.21
C TRP A 142 2.69 11.23 6.25
N VAL A 143 3.74 11.12 5.44
CA VAL A 143 4.69 12.20 5.16
C VAL A 143 4.96 12.28 3.66
N PRO A 144 5.20 13.48 3.10
CA PRO A 144 5.53 13.62 1.70
C PRO A 144 6.87 12.93 1.38
N VAL A 145 6.95 12.31 0.20
CA VAL A 145 8.18 11.70 -0.31
C VAL A 145 9.02 12.78 -0.97
N GLU A 146 9.95 13.35 -0.21
CA GLU A 146 10.89 14.35 -0.72
C GLU A 146 12.11 13.69 -1.36
N LYS A 147 12.67 14.32 -2.40
CA LYS A 147 13.84 13.83 -3.17
C LYS A 147 15.07 13.57 -2.28
N ASP A 148 15.29 14.43 -1.29
CA ASP A 148 16.46 14.36 -0.41
C ASP A 148 16.23 13.53 0.87
N ASN A 149 15.05 12.91 1.01
CA ASN A 149 14.74 12.11 2.19
C ASN A 149 15.36 10.71 2.10
N LYS A 150 16.46 10.50 2.83
CA LYS A 150 17.15 9.19 2.90
C LYS A 150 16.24 8.04 3.32
N GLN A 151 15.24 8.28 4.16
CA GLN A 151 14.31 7.24 4.61
C GLN A 151 13.43 6.73 3.47
N TYR A 152 13.07 7.60 2.51
CA TYR A 152 12.17 7.27 1.40
C TYR A 152 12.85 7.37 0.04
N CYS A 153 14.18 7.27 -0.01
CA CYS A 153 14.95 7.41 -1.24
C CYS A 153 14.51 6.46 -2.38
N TRP A 154 14.02 5.25 -2.05
CA TRP A 154 13.48 4.32 -3.06
C TRP A 154 12.06 4.66 -3.52
N HIS A 155 11.30 5.41 -2.72
CA HIS A 155 10.02 5.97 -3.18
C HIS A 155 10.29 7.17 -4.08
N ALA A 156 11.28 8.00 -3.71
CA ALA A 156 11.70 9.13 -4.53
C ALA A 156 12.25 8.70 -5.89
N SER A 157 12.88 7.53 -6.00
CA SER A 157 13.41 7.02 -7.28
C SER A 157 12.36 6.52 -8.27
N VAL A 158 11.08 6.47 -7.88
CA VAL A 158 9.97 6.00 -8.74
C VAL A 158 8.95 7.09 -9.03
N VAL A 159 9.25 8.34 -8.67
CA VAL A 159 8.41 9.50 -8.91
C VAL A 159 9.24 10.65 -9.44
N ASP A 160 8.75 11.28 -10.50
CA ASP A 160 9.19 12.60 -10.93
C ASP A 160 8.09 13.60 -10.56
N HIS A 161 8.37 14.46 -9.58
CA HIS A 161 7.41 15.48 -9.13
C HIS A 161 7.34 16.68 -10.08
N ASP A 162 8.40 16.95 -10.86
CA ASP A 162 8.45 18.06 -11.81
C ASP A 162 7.60 17.70 -13.04
N ALA A 163 7.75 16.48 -13.55
CA ALA A 163 6.92 15.93 -14.63
C ALA A 163 5.57 15.37 -14.13
N ALA A 164 5.35 15.32 -12.81
CA ALA A 164 4.17 14.75 -12.18
C ALA A 164 3.82 13.34 -12.67
N VAL A 165 4.82 12.44 -12.80
CA VAL A 165 4.65 11.02 -13.19
C VAL A 165 5.27 10.06 -12.19
N ALA A 166 4.84 8.79 -12.21
CA ALA A 166 5.45 7.70 -11.46
C ALA A 166 5.68 6.45 -12.31
N LEU A 167 6.70 5.66 -11.95
CA LEU A 167 6.92 4.31 -12.48
C LEU A 167 6.03 3.30 -11.77
N VAL A 168 5.14 2.66 -12.52
CA VAL A 168 4.14 1.73 -12.00
C VAL A 168 4.29 0.38 -12.69
N LEU A 169 4.29 -0.69 -11.90
CA LEU A 169 4.08 -2.05 -12.39
C LEU A 169 2.60 -2.41 -12.20
N ARG A 170 1.91 -2.79 -13.29
CA ARG A 170 0.48 -3.15 -13.28
C ARG A 170 0.21 -4.35 -14.20
N PRO A 171 -0.92 -5.06 -14.06
CA PRO A 171 -1.40 -5.97 -15.10
C PRO A 171 -1.65 -5.25 -16.41
N SER A 172 -1.40 -5.90 -17.54
CA SER A 172 -1.75 -5.36 -18.85
C SER A 172 -3.28 -5.26 -18.99
N ALA A 173 -3.73 -4.21 -19.68
CA ALA A 173 -5.15 -4.06 -20.02
C ALA A 173 -5.56 -4.98 -21.18
N GLU A 174 -4.60 -5.42 -22.01
CA GLU A 174 -4.84 -6.22 -23.20
C GLU A 174 -4.64 -7.73 -22.94
N GLU A 175 -3.61 -8.08 -22.17
CA GLU A 175 -3.24 -9.46 -21.88
C GLU A 175 -3.25 -9.77 -20.37
N GLU A 176 -4.24 -10.54 -19.91
CA GLU A 176 -4.50 -10.75 -18.47
C GLU A 176 -3.30 -11.37 -17.70
N ASP A 177 -2.47 -12.18 -18.37
CA ASP A 177 -1.29 -12.84 -17.79
C ASP A 177 -0.01 -11.98 -17.87
N MET A 178 -0.03 -10.88 -18.62
CA MET A 178 1.13 -9.99 -18.78
C MET A 178 1.13 -8.87 -17.75
N LEU A 179 2.32 -8.39 -17.41
CA LEU A 179 2.55 -7.18 -16.64
C LEU A 179 3.10 -6.07 -17.53
N GLU A 180 2.91 -4.83 -17.12
CA GLU A 180 3.50 -3.67 -17.77
C GLU A 180 4.23 -2.82 -16.74
N ILE A 181 5.45 -2.38 -17.06
CA ILE A 181 6.11 -1.27 -16.37
C ILE A 181 5.86 -0.02 -17.20
N VAL A 182 5.11 0.91 -16.62
CA VAL A 182 4.63 2.10 -17.32
C VAL A 182 4.89 3.38 -16.54
N THR A 183 4.95 4.50 -17.26
CA THR A 183 4.82 5.84 -16.67
C THR A 183 3.34 6.21 -16.52
N VAL A 184 2.92 6.57 -15.32
CA VAL A 184 1.54 6.97 -15.02
C VAL A 184 1.51 8.37 -14.44
N GLN A 185 0.56 9.20 -14.88
CA GLN A 185 0.36 10.52 -14.31
C GLN A 185 0.01 10.43 -12.83
N LEU A 186 0.60 11.30 -12.01
CA LEU A 186 0.37 11.26 -10.58
C LEU A 186 -1.11 11.46 -10.23
N ALA A 187 -1.84 12.23 -11.04
CA ALA A 187 -3.28 12.45 -10.89
C ALA A 187 -4.13 11.18 -11.03
N GLU A 188 -3.72 10.20 -11.83
CA GLU A 188 -4.46 8.94 -12.05
C GLU A 188 -4.36 7.99 -10.85
N LEU A 189 -3.29 8.14 -10.06
CA LEU A 189 -3.03 7.34 -8.86
C LEU A 189 -3.62 7.99 -7.60
N MET A 190 -4.44 9.03 -7.74
CA MET A 190 -5.05 9.73 -6.61
C MET A 190 -5.93 8.78 -5.80
N GLU A 191 -5.90 8.92 -4.47
CA GLU A 191 -6.70 8.14 -3.52
C GLU A 191 -6.45 6.62 -3.53
N GLN A 192 -5.52 6.15 -4.36
CA GLN A 192 -5.07 4.77 -4.35
C GLN A 192 -4.05 4.54 -3.24
N THR A 193 -4.08 3.33 -2.71
CA THR A 193 -3.02 2.80 -1.86
C THR A 193 -2.02 2.09 -2.77
N LEU A 194 -0.76 2.48 -2.73
CA LEU A 194 0.30 1.89 -3.55
C LEU A 194 1.31 1.17 -2.66
N GLU A 195 1.96 0.15 -3.22
CA GLU A 195 3.00 -0.63 -2.57
C GLU A 195 4.30 -0.50 -3.38
N LEU A 196 5.40 -0.14 -2.70
CA LEU A 196 6.71 -0.13 -3.34
C LEU A 196 7.28 -1.55 -3.41
N ILE A 197 7.76 -1.94 -4.59
CA ILE A 197 8.56 -3.17 -4.79
C ILE A 197 9.91 -2.82 -5.41
N GLY A 198 10.90 -3.70 -5.28
CA GLY A 198 12.18 -3.51 -5.94
C GLY A 198 13.39 -4.12 -5.24
N THR A 199 14.57 -3.85 -5.79
CA THR A 199 15.86 -4.43 -5.39
C THR A 199 16.16 -4.31 -3.89
N ASN A 200 15.79 -3.20 -3.28
CA ASN A 200 16.10 -2.94 -1.87
C ASN A 200 14.89 -3.13 -0.94
N VAL A 201 13.80 -3.69 -1.46
CA VAL A 201 12.55 -3.89 -0.72
C VAL A 201 12.38 -5.37 -0.41
N ASN A 202 12.24 -5.71 0.87
CA ASN A 202 11.93 -7.07 1.36
C ASN A 202 12.83 -8.19 0.85
N GLY A 203 14.12 -7.93 0.67
CA GLY A 203 15.04 -8.95 0.16
C GLY A 203 14.84 -9.26 -1.33
N ASN A 204 14.09 -8.43 -2.07
CA ASN A 204 13.87 -8.53 -3.51
C ASN A 204 13.29 -9.87 -3.98
N PRO A 205 12.08 -10.23 -3.52
CA PRO A 205 11.50 -11.54 -3.83
C PRO A 205 11.16 -11.75 -5.32
N TYR A 206 11.15 -10.66 -6.11
CA TYR A 206 10.84 -10.68 -7.54
C TYR A 206 12.08 -10.57 -8.43
N GLY A 207 13.28 -10.54 -7.84
CA GLY A 207 14.53 -10.49 -8.60
C GLY A 207 14.74 -9.20 -9.41
N LEU A 208 14.06 -8.10 -9.04
CA LEU A 208 14.16 -6.83 -9.76
C LEU A 208 15.55 -6.20 -9.59
N GLY A 209 16.23 -5.94 -10.69
CA GLY A 209 17.51 -5.23 -10.72
C GLY A 209 18.61 -5.87 -9.87
N SER A 210 19.65 -5.10 -9.58
CA SER A 210 20.78 -5.53 -8.74
C SER A 210 21.26 -4.42 -7.82
N LYS A 211 22.10 -4.73 -6.83
CA LYS A 211 22.69 -3.68 -5.96
C LYS A 211 23.47 -2.61 -6.74
N LYS A 212 24.05 -2.97 -7.89
CA LYS A 212 24.77 -2.04 -8.76
C LYS A 212 23.81 -1.17 -9.59
N GLN A 213 22.64 -1.71 -9.90
CA GLN A 213 21.61 -1.06 -10.70
C GLN A 213 20.24 -1.37 -10.11
N PRO A 214 19.85 -0.66 -9.04
CA PRO A 214 18.62 -0.94 -8.33
C PRO A 214 17.41 -0.54 -9.18
N VAL A 215 16.38 -1.36 -9.12
CA VAL A 215 15.09 -1.17 -9.79
C VAL A 215 13.99 -1.17 -8.76
N HIS A 216 13.08 -0.22 -8.88
CA HIS A 216 11.89 -0.11 -8.04
C HIS A 216 10.69 0.28 -8.90
N ALA A 217 9.50 -0.06 -8.44
CA ALA A 217 8.25 0.35 -9.05
C ALA A 217 7.14 0.43 -7.98
N LEU A 218 6.12 1.26 -8.24
CA LEU A 218 4.89 1.25 -7.46
C LEU A 218 3.93 0.21 -8.03
N VAL A 219 3.19 -0.47 -7.16
CA VAL A 219 2.08 -1.34 -7.56
C VAL A 219 0.83 -0.88 -6.84
N SER A 220 -0.27 -0.68 -7.56
CA SER A 220 -1.54 -0.35 -6.90
C SER A 220 -2.03 -1.54 -6.08
N HIS A 221 -2.36 -1.30 -4.82
CA HIS A 221 -2.88 -2.33 -3.92
C HIS A 221 -4.16 -2.94 -4.50
N GLY A 222 -4.22 -4.27 -4.57
CA GLY A 222 -5.36 -4.99 -5.13
C GLY A 222 -5.36 -5.15 -6.66
N SER A 223 -4.41 -4.53 -7.38
CA SER A 223 -4.39 -4.57 -8.84
C SER A 223 -4.07 -5.94 -9.42
N VAL A 224 -3.18 -6.71 -8.78
CA VAL A 224 -2.84 -8.07 -9.21
C VAL A 224 -3.79 -9.06 -8.55
N ARG A 225 -4.84 -9.42 -9.29
CA ARG A 225 -5.91 -10.32 -8.83
C ARG A 225 -5.45 -11.76 -8.70
N ILE A 226 -6.04 -12.48 -7.74
CA ILE A 226 -5.97 -13.93 -7.61
C ILE A 226 -7.26 -14.49 -8.20
N ARG A 227 -7.16 -15.33 -9.24
CA ARG A 227 -8.30 -15.80 -10.02
C ARG A 227 -9.06 -16.89 -9.29
N LYS A 228 -8.33 -17.79 -8.64
CA LYS A 228 -8.87 -18.95 -7.92
C LYS A 228 -8.41 -18.92 -6.47
N PRO A 229 -8.92 -17.98 -5.65
CA PRO A 229 -8.58 -17.93 -4.25
C PRO A 229 -9.13 -19.17 -3.54
N PRO A 230 -8.40 -19.71 -2.55
CA PRO A 230 -8.91 -20.82 -1.75
C PRO A 230 -10.05 -20.35 -0.84
N ALA A 231 -10.86 -21.29 -0.35
CA ALA A 231 -11.76 -20.96 0.75
C ALA A 231 -10.95 -20.51 1.97
N VAL A 232 -11.54 -19.62 2.78
CA VAL A 232 -10.91 -19.09 3.99
C VAL A 232 -11.04 -20.09 5.14
N ASP A 233 -10.30 -21.19 4.98
CA ASP A 233 -10.12 -22.28 5.93
C ASP A 233 -8.62 -22.54 6.10
N PHE A 234 -8.17 -22.87 7.32
CA PHE A 234 -6.74 -23.03 7.61
C PHE A 234 -6.07 -24.07 6.71
N GLN A 235 -6.69 -25.24 6.54
CA GLN A 235 -6.08 -26.33 5.77
C GLN A 235 -6.07 -26.01 4.28
N GLN A 236 -7.16 -25.46 3.76
CA GLN A 236 -7.26 -25.06 2.34
C GLN A 236 -6.30 -23.91 2.01
N LEU A 237 -6.19 -22.90 2.87
CA LEU A 237 -5.22 -21.81 2.69
C LEU A 237 -3.80 -22.33 2.70
N ARG A 238 -3.46 -23.18 3.69
CA ARG A 238 -2.13 -23.78 3.79
C ARG A 238 -1.79 -24.60 2.55
N ALA A 239 -2.69 -25.47 2.10
CA ALA A 239 -2.49 -26.27 0.89
C ALA A 239 -2.32 -25.37 -0.35
N TRP A 240 -3.16 -24.36 -0.51
CA TRP A 240 -3.06 -23.42 -1.64
C TRP A 240 -1.72 -22.69 -1.68
N PHE A 241 -1.22 -22.18 -0.55
CA PHE A 241 0.11 -21.56 -0.50
C PHE A 241 1.26 -22.52 -0.85
N GLN A 242 1.09 -23.82 -0.62
CA GLN A 242 2.14 -24.81 -0.89
C GLN A 242 2.09 -25.36 -2.32
N GLU A 243 0.89 -25.55 -2.87
CA GLU A 243 0.68 -26.37 -4.06
C GLU A 243 0.21 -25.56 -5.27
N SER A 244 -0.40 -24.39 -5.07
CA SER A 244 -0.90 -23.56 -6.17
C SER A 244 0.20 -22.68 -6.77
N PRO A 245 0.27 -22.55 -8.11
CA PRO A 245 1.10 -21.53 -8.75
C PRO A 245 0.76 -20.09 -8.30
N GLU A 246 -0.53 -19.75 -8.19
CA GLU A 246 -0.96 -18.44 -7.64
C GLU A 246 -0.65 -18.31 -6.14
N GLY A 247 -0.40 -19.43 -5.47
CA GLY A 247 0.00 -19.52 -4.06
C GLY A 247 1.46 -19.15 -3.80
N GLN A 248 2.29 -18.96 -4.84
CA GLN A 248 3.68 -18.53 -4.72
C GLN A 248 3.80 -17.01 -4.48
N VAL A 249 3.09 -16.53 -3.46
CA VAL A 249 3.02 -15.13 -3.00
C VAL A 249 3.21 -15.07 -1.48
N GLU A 250 3.57 -13.92 -0.92
CA GLU A 250 3.66 -13.77 0.55
C GLU A 250 2.33 -14.04 1.26
N GLY A 251 1.27 -13.58 0.62
CA GLY A 251 0.00 -13.41 1.26
C GLY A 251 -1.09 -13.05 0.27
N ILE A 252 -2.31 -13.13 0.75
CA ILE A 252 -3.54 -12.80 0.04
C ILE A 252 -4.29 -11.76 0.85
N VAL A 253 -4.90 -10.81 0.14
CA VAL A 253 -5.84 -9.84 0.69
C VAL A 253 -7.21 -10.03 0.04
N TRP A 254 -8.26 -9.99 0.87
CA TRP A 254 -9.65 -9.95 0.42
C TRP A 254 -10.24 -8.57 0.72
N HIS A 255 -10.86 -7.97 -0.28
CA HIS A 255 -11.59 -6.71 -0.18
C HIS A 255 -13.07 -7.00 0.06
N CYS A 256 -13.54 -6.86 1.29
CA CYS A 256 -14.94 -7.05 1.64
C CYS A 256 -15.80 -5.86 1.18
N GLY A 257 -17.09 -6.11 0.91
CA GLY A 257 -18.01 -5.08 0.40
C GLY A 257 -18.27 -3.91 1.37
N ASP A 258 -17.98 -4.10 2.67
CA ASP A 258 -18.05 -3.06 3.70
C ASP A 258 -16.77 -2.21 3.80
N GLY A 259 -15.78 -2.46 2.93
CA GLY A 259 -14.47 -1.80 2.94
C GLY A 259 -13.47 -2.39 3.94
N THR A 260 -13.76 -3.53 4.56
CA THR A 260 -12.80 -4.28 5.38
C THR A 260 -11.82 -5.06 4.49
N LEU A 261 -10.53 -5.05 4.83
CA LEU A 261 -9.51 -5.92 4.27
C LEU A 261 -9.23 -7.05 5.24
N LEU A 262 -9.32 -8.27 4.74
CA LEU A 262 -8.83 -9.45 5.43
C LEU A 262 -7.51 -9.81 4.81
N LYS A 263 -6.48 -10.01 5.64
CA LYS A 263 -5.15 -10.35 5.12
C LYS A 263 -4.57 -11.57 5.79
N VAL A 264 -4.07 -12.50 4.97
CA VAL A 264 -3.36 -13.70 5.43
C VAL A 264 -1.97 -13.71 4.84
N HIS A 265 -0.98 -13.90 5.71
CA HIS A 265 0.41 -14.12 5.35
C HIS A 265 0.78 -15.59 5.52
N ARG A 266 1.72 -16.08 4.71
CA ARG A 266 2.30 -17.43 4.84
C ARG A 266 2.79 -17.73 6.26
N HIS A 267 3.44 -16.77 6.91
CA HIS A 267 3.95 -16.99 8.26
C HIS A 267 2.83 -17.16 9.31
N HIS A 268 1.62 -16.64 9.07
CA HIS A 268 0.46 -16.93 9.93
C HIS A 268 0.10 -18.43 9.89
N LEU A 269 0.42 -19.12 8.80
CA LEU A 269 0.21 -20.56 8.59
C LEU A 269 1.44 -21.40 8.95
N GLY A 270 2.50 -20.78 9.49
CA GLY A 270 3.78 -21.44 9.75
C GLY A 270 4.57 -21.80 8.49
N LEU A 271 4.34 -21.10 7.39
CA LEU A 271 5.07 -21.26 6.13
C LEU A 271 6.12 -20.14 5.98
N SER A 272 7.27 -20.46 5.39
CA SER A 272 8.28 -19.47 4.96
C SER A 272 7.81 -18.68 3.74
N TRP A 273 8.57 -17.67 3.32
CA TRP A 273 8.43 -17.08 1.98
C TRP A 273 8.46 -18.18 0.90
N PRO A 274 7.78 -18.03 -0.26
CA PRO A 274 7.92 -18.97 -1.37
C PRO A 274 9.40 -19.18 -1.76
N ASP A 275 9.83 -20.43 -1.85
CA ASP A 275 11.17 -20.76 -2.33
C ASP A 275 11.15 -20.82 -3.87
N GLY A 276 12.04 -20.07 -4.52
CA GLY A 276 12.18 -20.08 -5.98
C GLY A 276 11.27 -19.10 -6.71
N GLU A 277 10.61 -19.57 -7.76
CA GLU A 277 9.81 -18.75 -8.67
C GLU A 277 8.51 -18.26 -8.01
N THR A 278 8.30 -16.94 -7.98
CA THR A 278 7.10 -16.32 -7.40
C THR A 278 6.05 -16.06 -8.47
N PHE A 279 4.77 -16.05 -8.09
CA PHE A 279 3.65 -15.86 -9.02
C PHE A 279 3.77 -14.57 -9.84
N LEU A 280 4.17 -13.48 -9.20
CA LEU A 280 4.43 -12.22 -9.90
C LEU A 280 5.74 -12.27 -10.70
N GLY A 281 6.80 -12.85 -10.13
CA GLY A 281 8.14 -12.87 -10.73
C GLY A 281 8.20 -13.63 -12.05
N THR A 282 7.36 -14.64 -12.24
CA THR A 282 7.29 -15.46 -13.46
C THR A 282 6.45 -14.87 -14.58
N ARG A 283 5.73 -13.78 -14.34
CA ARG A 283 4.87 -13.18 -15.37
C ARG A 283 5.71 -12.43 -16.41
N PRO A 284 5.36 -12.53 -17.70
CA PRO A 284 5.98 -11.73 -18.73
C PRO A 284 5.70 -10.25 -18.49
N VAL A 285 6.63 -9.40 -18.91
CA VAL A 285 6.57 -7.96 -18.69
C VAL A 285 6.94 -7.18 -19.95
N LEU A 286 6.07 -6.23 -20.30
CA LEU A 286 6.32 -5.23 -21.33
C LEU A 286 6.73 -3.91 -20.67
N VAL A 287 7.76 -3.26 -21.18
CA VAL A 287 8.14 -1.91 -20.73
C VAL A 287 7.52 -0.88 -21.67
N GLN A 288 6.69 0.02 -21.13
CA GLN A 288 6.07 1.14 -21.86
C GLN A 288 6.31 2.45 -21.11
N VAL A 289 7.52 2.97 -21.24
CA VAL A 289 7.94 4.23 -20.62
C VAL A 289 8.12 5.25 -21.73
N ASP A 290 7.16 6.16 -21.84
CA ASP A 290 7.14 7.16 -22.90
C ASP A 290 7.95 8.39 -22.52
N GLY A 291 8.78 8.86 -23.46
CA GLY A 291 9.70 9.98 -23.29
C GLY A 291 9.12 11.33 -23.67
N THR A 292 7.79 11.52 -23.67
CA THR A 292 7.17 12.81 -24.05
C THR A 292 7.27 13.84 -22.92
N VAL A 293 8.49 14.16 -22.51
CA VAL A 293 8.88 15.42 -21.85
C VAL A 293 10.29 15.70 -22.36
N ASP A 294 10.43 16.63 -23.31
CA ASP A 294 11.70 17.01 -23.96
C ASP A 294 12.74 17.67 -23.03
N GLU A 295 12.53 17.60 -21.73
CA GLU A 295 13.43 18.08 -20.68
C GLU A 295 13.38 17.04 -19.55
N TYR A 296 14.40 16.98 -18.68
CA TYR A 296 14.45 16.10 -17.50
C TYR A 296 14.96 14.69 -17.71
N ILE A 297 16.26 14.57 -17.96
CA ILE A 297 16.99 13.36 -17.60
C ILE A 297 18.34 13.75 -16.99
N SER A 298 18.42 13.72 -15.66
CA SER A 298 19.71 13.46 -15.02
C SER A 298 20.15 12.07 -15.45
N SER A 299 21.35 11.93 -16.01
CA SER A 299 21.89 10.69 -16.64
C SER A 299 22.02 9.46 -15.71
N LYS A 300 21.44 9.50 -14.51
CA LYS A 300 21.44 8.42 -13.51
C LYS A 300 20.05 8.08 -12.98
N ASP A 301 18.98 8.57 -13.61
CA ASP A 301 17.62 8.33 -13.14
C ASP A 301 17.04 7.01 -13.67
N LEU A 302 16.15 6.39 -12.87
CA LEU A 302 15.52 5.12 -13.19
C LEU A 302 14.59 5.24 -14.41
N PHE A 303 13.92 6.39 -14.56
CA PHE A 303 13.08 6.70 -15.72
C PHE A 303 13.86 6.63 -17.02
N THR A 304 15.06 7.22 -17.07
CA THR A 304 15.97 7.14 -18.23
C THR A 304 16.37 5.72 -18.57
N SER A 305 16.64 4.93 -17.53
CA SER A 305 17.04 3.54 -17.69
C SER A 305 15.90 2.75 -18.36
N PHE A 306 14.65 2.96 -17.93
CA PHE A 306 13.49 2.31 -18.54
C PHE A 306 13.11 2.88 -19.92
N LEU A 307 13.37 4.16 -20.19
CA LEU A 307 13.13 4.76 -21.50
C LEU A 307 13.93 4.06 -22.61
N VAL A 308 15.16 3.63 -22.32
CA VAL A 308 16.00 2.83 -23.26
C VAL A 308 15.39 1.45 -23.54
N LEU A 309 14.59 0.94 -22.60
CA LEU A 309 13.89 -0.34 -22.73
C LEU A 309 12.46 -0.19 -23.26
N ASN A 310 12.03 1.02 -23.66
CA ASN A 310 10.66 1.23 -24.13
C ASN A 310 10.31 0.29 -25.30
N GLY A 311 9.14 -0.34 -25.22
CA GLY A 311 8.65 -1.35 -26.16
C GLY A 311 9.30 -2.72 -26.04
N ARG A 312 10.25 -2.94 -25.12
CA ARG A 312 10.89 -4.26 -24.95
C ARG A 312 10.03 -5.19 -24.10
N TYR A 313 10.00 -6.44 -24.52
CA TYR A 313 9.33 -7.56 -23.85
C TYR A 313 10.35 -8.43 -23.13
N PHE A 314 10.00 -8.89 -21.93
CA PHE A 314 10.79 -9.83 -21.14
C PHE A 314 9.91 -10.97 -20.65
N SER A 315 10.46 -12.19 -20.61
CA SER A 315 9.75 -13.37 -20.12
C SER A 315 9.39 -13.30 -18.63
N ARG A 316 10.20 -12.61 -17.82
CA ARG A 316 10.05 -12.50 -16.36
C ARG A 316 10.55 -11.15 -15.87
N LEU A 317 10.07 -10.73 -14.70
CA LEU A 317 10.50 -9.47 -14.06
C LEU A 317 12.02 -9.40 -13.81
N GLN A 318 12.64 -10.51 -13.42
CA GLN A 318 14.08 -10.58 -13.15
C GLN A 318 14.95 -10.52 -14.41
N ASP A 319 14.36 -10.72 -15.58
CA ASP A 319 15.09 -10.72 -16.86
C ASP A 319 15.32 -9.28 -17.36
N ILE A 320 14.72 -8.27 -16.71
CA ILE A 320 14.96 -6.85 -17.02
C ILE A 320 16.39 -6.48 -16.65
N GLN A 321 17.20 -6.20 -17.68
CA GLN A 321 18.57 -5.75 -17.57
C GLN A 321 18.74 -4.47 -18.37
N PHE A 322 19.55 -3.55 -17.86
CA PHE A 322 19.93 -2.35 -18.58
C PHE A 322 21.38 -2.56 -19.05
N ASP A 323 21.59 -2.48 -20.35
CA ASP A 323 22.91 -2.74 -20.93
C ASP A 323 23.93 -1.71 -20.42
N ALA A 324 25.09 -2.20 -19.95
CA ALA A 324 26.26 -1.37 -19.70
C ALA A 324 26.96 -1.05 -21.03
N GLN A 325 26.36 -0.22 -21.88
CA GLN A 325 27.03 0.28 -23.08
C GLN A 325 27.38 1.76 -22.91
N ILE A 326 28.55 2.03 -22.34
CA ILE A 326 29.56 2.95 -22.91
C ILE A 326 30.95 2.45 -22.47
N GLN A 327 31.54 1.52 -23.23
CA GLN A 327 32.99 1.53 -23.41
C GLN A 327 33.22 2.35 -24.67
N SER A 328 33.70 3.58 -24.48
CA SER A 328 34.26 4.38 -25.56
C SER A 328 35.67 3.85 -25.85
N ASP A 329 35.87 3.37 -27.08
CA ASP A 329 37.19 3.17 -27.67
C ASP A 329 38.00 4.47 -27.71
#